data_AF-A0A7Y5QYL5-F1
#
_entry.id   AF-A0A7Y5QYL5-F1
#
_cell.length_a   1.000
_cell.length_b   1.000
_cell.length_c   1.000
_cell.angle_alpha   90.00
_cell.angle_beta   90.00
_cell.angle_gamma   90.00
#
_symmetry.space_group_name_H-M   'P 1'
#
loop_
_entity.id
_entity.type
_entity.pdbx_description
1 polymer ?
#
loop_
_entity_poly.entity_id
_entity_poly.type
_entity_poly.pdbx_seq_one_letter_code
_entity_poly.pdbx_strand_id
1 'polypeptide(L)'
;VRGTIFAPYGRDADMAGAVYAISLENRGAQSVAVTLSLEGKLGHRQQRVRTARPFVDAHQVSRTPDDVLLLEGAALPGVVSLALAADSDVSVDVDPDAATFALRRELRVPAGGRSQAAFYLAAGPERDGARATVGVMRRRGWRELLTATRDALQALEQATGNEEMDRLINRNLLFSYFYSVGRALDDAHYYVVRTRAPWNGRGLTVRDWEALAWTLPAVQLADAGLAREILIRCCELHGYAPGQGVHYLDGTLFEPGFSLEGAASYAIAVDRYIRDTEDDQIVEEPVVADTLYLSSEDLASRRDRNVPLYTTEVTLSGAPTAQPFTLHGNAVAAQALDVFRRTLDEDTARDVEDPEAVRAALRRHFVVGRAEKTTFASAVDLAGGSSADDDPHGSALWLPLYEAVDRQDSTYRRTVRGVTETPRLLAQQCARLMGPDSAAVLQWLRRAVLDNGLAAEEVDESGRATGNGGDAALSGLLAWSAWYAVHGLGTTP
;
A
#
# COMPACT_ATOMS: atom_id res chain seq x y z
N VAL A 1 -19.78 29.63 -0.92
CA VAL A 1 -18.79 29.07 -1.86
C VAL A 1 -18.60 27.60 -1.53
N ARG A 2 -18.49 26.71 -2.53
CA ARG A 2 -18.18 25.28 -2.34
C ARG A 2 -17.06 24.89 -3.29
N GLY A 3 -16.00 24.29 -2.75
CA GLY A 3 -14.89 23.73 -3.51
C GLY A 3 -15.00 22.21 -3.63
N THR A 4 -14.47 21.64 -4.70
CA THR A 4 -14.34 20.19 -4.89
C THR A 4 -13.01 19.92 -5.61
N ILE A 5 -12.13 19.17 -4.95
CA ILE A 5 -10.85 18.73 -5.52
C ILE A 5 -11.00 17.26 -5.88
N PHE A 6 -10.52 16.90 -7.06
CA PHE A 6 -10.53 15.52 -7.54
C PHE A 6 -9.38 15.30 -8.52
N ALA A 7 -8.89 14.07 -8.57
CA ALA A 7 -7.92 13.63 -9.55
C ALA A 7 -8.60 12.57 -10.42
N PRO A 8 -8.69 12.74 -11.75
CA PRO A 8 -9.05 11.64 -12.64
C PRO A 8 -7.97 10.57 -12.51
N TYR A 9 -8.24 9.50 -11.76
CA TYR A 9 -7.25 8.47 -11.48
C TYR A 9 -7.89 7.10 -11.23
N GLY A 10 -7.14 6.06 -11.58
CA GLY A 10 -7.51 4.64 -11.69
C GLY A 10 -6.44 3.94 -12.53
N ARG A 11 -6.54 2.63 -12.75
CA ARG A 11 -5.61 1.90 -13.63
C ARG A 11 -5.59 2.45 -15.07
N ASP A 12 -6.75 2.78 -15.60
CA ASP A 12 -6.88 3.28 -16.99
C ASP A 12 -6.64 4.80 -17.13
N ALA A 13 -6.10 5.45 -16.09
CA ALA A 13 -5.83 6.89 -16.13
C ALA A 13 -4.67 7.21 -17.07
N ASP A 14 -4.92 8.12 -18.02
CA ASP A 14 -3.97 8.53 -19.05
C ASP A 14 -3.41 9.95 -18.86
N MET A 15 -3.69 10.58 -17.71
CA MET A 15 -3.22 11.92 -17.36
C MET A 15 -2.83 12.01 -15.88
N ALA A 16 -1.69 12.63 -15.60
CA ALA A 16 -1.27 12.96 -14.25
C ALA A 16 -1.74 14.38 -13.88
N GLY A 17 -2.82 14.49 -13.11
CA GLY A 17 -3.32 15.79 -12.69
C GLY A 17 -4.48 15.76 -11.72
N ALA A 18 -4.86 16.95 -11.26
CA ALA A 18 -6.00 17.19 -10.40
C ALA A 18 -6.77 18.43 -10.88
N VAL A 19 -8.03 18.52 -10.50
CA VAL A 19 -8.89 19.65 -10.78
C VAL A 19 -9.42 20.20 -9.48
N TYR A 20 -9.42 21.53 -9.35
CA TYR A 20 -10.15 22.23 -8.31
C TYR A 20 -11.34 22.97 -8.91
N ALA A 21 -12.54 22.41 -8.75
CA ALA A 21 -13.79 23.03 -9.17
C ALA A 21 -14.42 23.85 -8.04
N ILE A 22 -14.76 25.10 -8.33
CA ILE A 22 -15.36 26.05 -7.40
C ILE A 22 -16.75 26.43 -7.86
N SER A 23 -17.68 26.43 -6.92
CA SER A 23 -19.06 26.79 -7.11
C SER A 23 -19.43 27.99 -6.24
N LEU A 24 -19.95 29.03 -6.90
CA LEU A 24 -20.48 30.23 -6.28
C LEU A 24 -22.00 30.23 -6.36
N GLU A 25 -22.65 30.46 -5.22
CA GLU A 25 -24.10 30.63 -5.12
C GLU A 25 -24.35 32.04 -4.59
N ASN A 26 -25.15 32.81 -5.31
CA ASN A 26 -25.55 34.15 -4.91
C ASN A 26 -26.98 34.10 -4.36
N ARG A 27 -27.11 34.20 -3.04
CA ARG A 27 -28.40 34.23 -2.34
C ARG A 27 -29.02 35.63 -2.27
N GLY A 28 -28.38 36.62 -2.87
CA GLY A 28 -28.86 38.00 -2.92
C GLY A 28 -29.87 38.23 -4.05
N ALA A 29 -30.52 39.39 -3.98
CA ALA A 29 -31.52 39.84 -4.94
C ALA A 29 -30.94 40.54 -6.18
N GLN A 30 -29.62 40.75 -6.24
CA GLN A 30 -28.93 41.43 -7.34
C GLN A 30 -27.80 40.56 -7.90
N SER A 31 -27.49 40.75 -9.17
CA SER A 31 -26.32 40.11 -9.79
C SER A 31 -25.03 40.72 -9.23
N VAL A 32 -24.06 39.87 -8.93
CA VAL A 32 -22.76 40.27 -8.35
C VAL A 32 -21.64 39.88 -9.32
N ALA A 33 -20.66 40.76 -9.50
CA ALA A 33 -19.39 40.45 -10.14
C ALA A 33 -18.41 39.93 -9.07
N VAL A 34 -17.77 38.79 -9.36
CA VAL A 34 -16.86 38.10 -8.44
C VAL A 34 -15.59 37.73 -9.19
N THR A 35 -14.45 38.14 -8.67
CA THR A 35 -13.14 37.64 -9.09
C THR A 35 -12.80 36.40 -8.27
N LEU A 36 -12.59 35.26 -8.93
CA LEU A 36 -12.00 34.07 -8.34
C LEU A 36 -10.53 33.98 -8.70
N SER A 37 -9.66 33.93 -7.69
CA SER A 37 -8.22 33.84 -7.89
C SER A 37 -7.67 32.52 -7.32
N LEU A 38 -6.87 31.81 -8.11
CA LEU A 38 -5.95 30.78 -7.62
C LEU A 38 -4.56 31.42 -7.54
N GLU A 39 -4.12 31.71 -6.32
CA GLU A 39 -2.85 32.37 -6.04
C GLU A 39 -1.95 31.45 -5.22
N GLY A 40 -0.64 31.53 -5.44
CA GLY A 40 0.29 30.65 -4.75
C GLY A 40 1.76 30.99 -4.97
N LYS A 41 2.61 30.21 -4.30
CA LYS A 41 4.07 30.26 -4.43
C LYS A 41 4.60 28.86 -4.65
N LEU A 42 5.49 28.67 -5.62
CA LEU A 42 6.34 27.48 -5.63
C LEU A 42 7.44 27.69 -4.59
N GLY A 43 7.11 27.40 -3.33
CA GLY A 43 7.99 27.67 -2.19
C GLY A 43 8.71 26.45 -1.63
N HIS A 44 8.37 25.25 -2.10
CA HIS A 44 8.91 24.01 -1.57
C HIS A 44 9.03 22.95 -2.65
N ARG A 45 10.23 22.38 -2.77
CA ARG A 45 10.50 21.17 -3.57
C ARG A 45 11.47 20.32 -2.77
N GLN A 46 11.20 19.03 -2.67
CA GLN A 46 12.07 18.09 -1.97
C GLN A 46 12.10 16.73 -2.67
N GLN A 47 13.25 16.07 -2.61
CA GLN A 47 13.37 14.65 -2.83
C GLN A 47 13.18 13.92 -1.49
N ARG A 48 12.50 12.77 -1.49
CA ARG A 48 12.29 11.99 -0.28
C ARG A 48 12.36 10.49 -0.58
N VAL A 49 13.11 9.76 0.26
CA VAL A 49 12.96 8.31 0.43
C VAL A 49 12.37 8.07 1.81
N ARG A 50 13.18 8.12 2.87
CA ARG A 50 12.72 8.27 4.27
C ARG A 50 12.83 9.73 4.74
N THR A 51 14.01 10.32 4.56
CA THR A 51 14.32 11.69 4.96
C THR A 51 14.07 12.68 3.82
N ALA A 52 13.64 13.89 4.19
CA ALA A 52 13.46 15.00 3.26
C ALA A 52 14.80 15.63 2.88
N ARG A 53 15.00 15.91 1.59
CA ARG A 53 16.13 16.70 1.09
C ARG A 53 15.62 17.78 0.15
N PRO A 54 15.83 19.07 0.44
CA PRO A 54 15.39 20.13 -0.47
C PRO A 54 16.18 20.07 -1.77
N PHE A 55 15.53 20.48 -2.87
CA PHE A 55 16.25 20.74 -4.12
C PHE A 55 17.14 21.97 -3.97
N VAL A 56 18.32 21.95 -4.61
CA VAL A 56 19.34 23.02 -4.47
C VAL A 56 19.11 24.15 -5.47
N ASP A 57 18.46 23.86 -6.59
CA ASP A 57 18.18 24.83 -7.64
C ASP A 57 17.01 25.76 -7.28
N ALA A 58 16.97 26.92 -7.93
CA ALA A 58 15.93 27.92 -7.69
C ALA A 58 14.54 27.42 -8.13
N HIS A 59 13.50 27.86 -7.42
CA HIS A 59 12.12 27.71 -7.86
C HIS A 59 11.85 28.65 -9.02
N GLN A 60 11.23 28.13 -10.07
CA GLN A 60 10.84 28.92 -11.23
C GLN A 60 9.33 28.87 -11.41
N VAL A 61 8.74 30.05 -11.59
CA VAL A 61 7.36 30.22 -12.01
C VAL A 61 7.37 31.01 -13.31
N SER A 62 6.69 30.52 -14.33
CA SER A 62 6.62 31.19 -15.63
C SER A 62 5.24 31.07 -16.28
N ARG A 63 4.91 32.00 -17.17
CA ARG A 63 3.71 31.99 -17.99
C ARG A 63 4.06 31.61 -19.43
N THR A 64 3.28 30.73 -20.01
CA THR A 64 3.37 30.36 -21.44
C THR A 64 2.49 31.29 -22.30
N PRO A 65 2.67 31.31 -23.63
CA PRO A 65 1.82 32.11 -24.53
C PRO A 65 0.32 31.79 -24.47
N ASP A 66 -0.06 30.57 -24.05
CA ASP A 66 -1.46 30.12 -23.97
C ASP A 66 -2.05 30.25 -22.55
N ASP A 67 -1.47 31.12 -21.73
CA ASP A 67 -1.90 31.43 -20.36
C ASP A 67 -1.89 30.23 -19.39
N VAL A 68 -1.06 29.24 -19.70
CA VAL A 68 -0.68 28.17 -18.76
C VAL A 68 0.50 28.65 -17.93
N LEU A 69 0.39 28.49 -16.61
CA LEU A 69 1.49 28.68 -15.68
C LEU A 69 2.30 27.39 -15.53
N LEU A 70 3.60 27.52 -15.40
CA LEU A 70 4.53 26.44 -15.12
C LEU A 70 5.22 26.69 -13.79
N LEU A 71 5.28 25.66 -12.95
CA LEU A 71 5.96 25.63 -11.65
C LEU A 71 7.03 24.53 -11.69
N GLU A 72 8.30 24.91 -11.68
CA GLU A 72 9.41 23.96 -11.87
C GLU A 72 10.72 24.38 -11.19
N GLY A 73 11.75 23.56 -11.38
CA GLY A 73 13.12 23.88 -11.01
C GLY A 73 13.90 24.54 -12.12
N ALA A 74 14.87 25.38 -11.76
CA ALA A 74 15.81 25.97 -12.70
C ALA A 74 16.88 25.00 -13.22
N ALA A 75 17.11 23.85 -12.57
CA ALA A 75 18.10 22.87 -13.00
C ALA A 75 17.72 22.17 -14.31
N LEU A 76 18.72 21.89 -15.14
CA LEU A 76 18.61 21.08 -16.36
C LEU A 76 19.55 19.87 -16.28
N PRO A 77 19.08 18.64 -16.57
CA PRO A 77 17.69 18.29 -16.87
C PRO A 77 16.76 18.51 -15.68
N GLY A 78 15.50 18.90 -15.95
CA GLY A 78 14.47 19.03 -14.92
C GLY A 78 14.01 17.68 -14.40
N VAL A 79 13.44 17.64 -13.19
CA VAL A 79 12.97 16.39 -12.55
C VAL A 79 11.46 16.23 -12.62
N VAL A 80 10.71 17.33 -12.48
CA VAL A 80 9.26 17.37 -12.56
C VAL A 80 8.82 18.81 -12.80
N SER A 81 7.75 18.99 -13.58
CA SER A 81 7.10 20.29 -13.79
C SER A 81 5.61 20.18 -13.50
N LEU A 82 5.03 21.22 -12.91
CA LEU A 82 3.59 21.34 -12.71
C LEU A 82 3.03 22.44 -13.61
N ALA A 83 1.94 22.16 -14.29
CA ALA A 83 1.22 23.12 -15.12
C ALA A 83 -0.12 23.49 -14.48
N LEU A 84 -0.43 24.78 -14.42
CA LEU A 84 -1.70 25.31 -13.93
C LEU A 84 -2.45 26.04 -15.05
N ALA A 85 -3.74 25.79 -15.17
CA ALA A 85 -4.61 26.49 -16.10
C ALA A 85 -6.04 26.63 -15.55
N ALA A 86 -6.88 27.42 -16.22
CA ALA A 86 -8.30 27.54 -15.89
C ALA A 86 -9.20 26.99 -17.00
N ASP A 87 -10.48 26.83 -16.68
CA ASP A 87 -11.51 26.33 -17.59
C ASP A 87 -11.90 27.28 -18.73
N SER A 88 -11.51 28.54 -18.65
CA SER A 88 -11.72 29.55 -19.69
C SER A 88 -10.71 30.69 -19.46
N ASP A 89 -10.89 31.83 -20.13
CA ASP A 89 -9.96 32.94 -20.16
C ASP A 89 -9.71 33.50 -18.75
N VAL A 90 -8.45 33.88 -18.51
CA VAL A 90 -7.92 34.35 -17.22
C VAL A 90 -6.95 35.49 -17.40
N SER A 91 -6.85 36.35 -16.38
CA SER A 91 -5.65 37.16 -16.19
C SER A 91 -4.61 36.37 -15.40
N VAL A 92 -3.38 36.34 -15.88
CA VAL A 92 -2.27 35.62 -15.25
C VAL A 92 -1.16 36.58 -14.86
N ASP A 93 -0.87 36.64 -13.57
CA ASP A 93 0.26 37.38 -13.01
C ASP A 93 1.31 36.42 -12.48
N VAL A 94 2.58 36.76 -12.73
CA VAL A 94 3.74 36.01 -12.25
C VAL A 94 4.76 36.98 -11.71
N ASP A 95 5.30 36.66 -10.53
CA ASP A 95 6.53 37.26 -10.00
C ASP A 95 7.61 36.16 -9.99
N PRO A 96 8.50 36.13 -11.01
CA PRO A 96 9.56 35.12 -11.10
C PRO A 96 10.54 35.18 -9.94
N ASP A 97 10.85 36.37 -9.42
CA ASP A 97 11.85 36.58 -8.35
C ASP A 97 11.32 36.03 -7.02
N ALA A 98 10.03 36.23 -6.74
CA ALA A 98 9.38 35.67 -5.56
C ALA A 98 8.85 34.24 -5.76
N ALA A 99 8.91 33.71 -6.99
CA ALA A 99 8.29 32.46 -7.42
C ALA A 99 6.79 32.39 -7.08
N THR A 100 6.07 33.52 -7.25
CA THR A 100 4.63 33.62 -6.96
C THR A 100 3.80 33.79 -8.23
N PHE A 101 2.53 33.42 -8.14
CA PHE A 101 1.59 33.51 -9.24
C PHE A 101 0.16 33.81 -8.79
N ALA A 102 -0.64 34.29 -9.74
CA ALA A 102 -2.09 34.36 -9.64
C ALA A 102 -2.75 34.07 -11.00
N LEU A 103 -3.72 33.14 -11.03
CA LEU A 103 -4.71 33.06 -12.12
C LEU A 103 -6.03 33.64 -11.63
N ARG A 104 -6.59 34.63 -12.32
CA ARG A 104 -7.88 35.23 -11.95
C ARG A 104 -8.95 35.04 -13.02
N ARG A 105 -10.12 34.58 -12.57
CA ARG A 105 -11.34 34.39 -13.34
C ARG A 105 -12.38 35.42 -12.89
N GLU A 106 -12.80 36.26 -13.83
CA GLU A 106 -13.93 37.16 -13.62
C GLU A 106 -15.24 36.42 -13.89
N LEU A 107 -16.16 36.44 -12.91
CA LEU A 107 -17.44 35.77 -13.00
C LEU A 107 -18.58 36.73 -12.67
N ARG A 108 -19.67 36.62 -13.42
CA ARG A 108 -20.94 37.24 -13.04
C ARG A 108 -21.86 36.17 -12.47
N VAL A 109 -22.32 36.37 -11.23
CA VAL A 109 -23.25 35.46 -10.56
C VAL A 109 -24.63 36.12 -10.53
N PRO A 110 -25.65 35.57 -11.21
CA PRO A 110 -27.00 36.13 -11.19
C PRO A 110 -27.61 36.16 -9.79
N ALA A 111 -28.62 37.02 -9.57
CA ALA A 111 -29.41 37.01 -8.34
C ALA A 111 -30.10 35.65 -8.15
N GLY A 112 -30.04 35.07 -6.96
CA GLY A 112 -30.53 33.71 -6.70
C GLY A 112 -29.83 32.60 -7.51
N GLY A 113 -28.76 32.93 -8.25
CA GLY A 113 -28.15 32.07 -9.24
C GLY A 113 -26.85 31.41 -8.78
N ARG A 114 -26.28 30.59 -9.67
CA ARG A 114 -25.03 29.86 -9.46
C ARG A 114 -24.09 30.03 -10.64
N SER A 115 -22.80 30.20 -10.35
CA SER A 115 -21.73 30.17 -11.35
C SER A 115 -20.63 29.21 -10.89
N GLN A 116 -19.88 28.66 -11.84
CA GLN A 116 -18.81 27.70 -11.57
C GLN A 116 -17.56 28.09 -12.36
N ALA A 117 -16.39 27.80 -11.78
CA ALA A 117 -15.11 27.85 -12.46
C ALA A 117 -14.26 26.67 -11.99
N ALA A 118 -13.29 26.26 -12.80
CA ALA A 118 -12.34 25.22 -12.42
C ALA A 118 -10.92 25.62 -12.78
N PHE A 119 -10.00 25.19 -11.94
CA PHE A 119 -8.56 25.24 -12.17
C PHE A 119 -8.03 23.82 -12.33
N TYR A 120 -7.16 23.63 -13.31
CA TYR A 120 -6.50 22.36 -13.61
C TYR A 120 -5.06 22.45 -13.15
N LEU A 121 -4.59 21.38 -12.51
CA LEU A 121 -3.20 21.13 -12.14
C LEU A 121 -2.77 19.86 -12.85
N ALA A 122 -1.71 19.90 -13.64
CA ALA A 122 -1.12 18.73 -14.27
C ALA A 122 0.35 18.59 -13.87
N ALA A 123 0.83 17.36 -13.81
CA ALA A 123 2.23 17.03 -13.61
C ALA A 123 2.81 16.39 -14.88
N GLY A 124 4.08 16.64 -15.15
CA GLY A 124 4.84 15.97 -16.20
C GLY A 124 6.31 15.80 -15.80
N PRO A 125 7.04 14.90 -16.48
CA PRO A 125 8.47 14.72 -16.23
C PRO A 125 9.26 16.02 -16.48
N GLU A 126 8.77 16.84 -17.41
CA GLU A 126 9.26 18.19 -17.67
C GLU A 126 8.10 19.11 -18.12
N ARG A 127 8.43 20.36 -18.46
CA ARG A 127 7.48 21.44 -18.76
C ARG A 127 6.51 21.16 -19.89
N ASP A 128 6.97 20.55 -20.98
CA ASP A 128 6.19 20.33 -22.18
C ASP A 128 5.15 19.23 -21.94
N GLY A 129 5.53 18.16 -21.24
CA GLY A 129 4.64 17.10 -20.78
C GLY A 129 3.58 17.62 -19.81
N ALA A 130 3.95 18.46 -18.85
CA ALA A 130 2.99 19.08 -17.93
C ALA A 130 1.99 19.98 -18.68
N ARG A 131 2.48 20.80 -19.61
CA ARG A 131 1.65 21.69 -20.46
C ARG A 131 0.74 20.90 -21.39
N ALA A 132 1.23 19.83 -22.01
CA ALA A 132 0.42 18.97 -22.86
C ALA A 132 -0.73 18.33 -22.07
N THR A 133 -0.42 17.82 -20.87
CA THR A 133 -1.39 17.16 -19.98
C THR A 133 -2.49 18.13 -19.55
N VAL A 134 -2.16 19.35 -19.09
CA VAL A 134 -3.18 20.34 -18.71
C VAL A 134 -4.04 20.75 -19.92
N GLY A 135 -3.45 20.79 -21.11
CA GLY A 135 -4.19 21.02 -22.36
C GLY A 135 -5.25 19.96 -22.64
N VAL A 136 -4.94 18.68 -22.44
CA VAL A 136 -5.91 17.58 -22.57
C VAL A 136 -7.01 17.71 -21.51
N MET A 137 -6.65 17.98 -20.25
CA MET A 137 -7.61 18.13 -19.17
C MET A 137 -8.62 19.26 -19.45
N ARG A 138 -8.17 20.40 -19.98
CA ARG A 138 -9.05 21.51 -20.39
C ARG A 138 -10.00 21.10 -21.51
N ARG A 139 -9.52 20.33 -22.49
CA ARG A 139 -10.35 19.87 -23.62
C ARG A 139 -11.45 18.89 -23.19
N ARG A 140 -11.15 17.96 -22.27
CA ARG A 140 -12.17 17.06 -21.67
C ARG A 140 -13.14 17.82 -20.77
N GLY A 141 -12.62 18.81 -20.05
CA GLY A 141 -13.41 19.64 -19.18
C GLY A 141 -13.70 18.96 -17.83
N TRP A 142 -13.71 19.78 -16.78
CA TRP A 142 -13.77 19.29 -15.40
C TRP A 142 -15.01 18.48 -15.04
N ARG A 143 -16.16 18.66 -15.72
CA ARG A 143 -17.39 17.92 -15.42
C ARG A 143 -17.30 16.45 -15.85
N GLU A 144 -16.73 16.21 -17.02
CA GLU A 144 -16.46 14.86 -17.52
C GLU A 144 -15.44 14.18 -16.60
N LEU A 145 -14.34 14.88 -16.29
CA LEU A 145 -13.32 14.38 -15.36
C LEU A 145 -13.89 14.06 -13.97
N LEU A 146 -14.79 14.89 -13.44
CA LEU A 146 -15.43 14.63 -12.15
C LEU A 146 -16.36 13.41 -12.20
N THR A 147 -17.04 13.20 -13.32
CA THR A 147 -17.91 12.04 -13.52
C THR A 147 -17.06 10.78 -13.57
N ALA A 148 -16.03 10.77 -14.41
CA ALA A 148 -15.07 9.67 -14.50
C ALA A 148 -14.40 9.36 -13.16
N THR A 149 -13.98 10.36 -12.38
CA THR A 149 -13.41 10.12 -11.04
C THR A 149 -14.43 9.45 -10.12
N ARG A 150 -15.70 9.87 -10.13
CA ARG A 150 -16.72 9.26 -9.26
C ARG A 150 -17.01 7.83 -9.66
N ASP A 151 -17.16 7.58 -10.94
CA ASP A 151 -17.44 6.25 -11.48
C ASP A 151 -16.28 5.30 -11.15
N ALA A 152 -15.03 5.78 -11.32
CA ALA A 152 -13.83 5.02 -10.95
C ALA A 152 -13.78 4.72 -9.45
N LEU A 153 -14.02 5.72 -8.58
CA LEU A 153 -14.03 5.49 -7.13
C LEU A 153 -15.12 4.50 -6.71
N GLN A 154 -16.31 4.61 -7.28
CA GLN A 154 -17.42 3.71 -6.99
C GLN A 154 -17.14 2.28 -7.44
N ALA A 155 -16.42 2.08 -8.54
CA ALA A 155 -16.02 0.76 -9.01
C ALA A 155 -15.00 0.06 -8.10
N LEU A 156 -14.23 0.82 -7.31
CA LEU A 156 -13.23 0.30 -6.38
C LEU A 156 -13.83 -0.06 -5.00
N GLU A 157 -15.03 0.42 -4.69
CA GLU A 157 -15.64 0.25 -3.36
C GLU A 157 -16.04 -1.20 -3.07
N GLN A 158 -15.79 -1.60 -1.82
CA GLN A 158 -16.18 -2.88 -1.25
C GLN A 158 -17.36 -2.69 -0.29
N ALA A 159 -18.22 -3.70 -0.21
CA ALA A 159 -19.35 -3.71 0.72
C ALA A 159 -19.32 -4.96 1.59
N THR A 160 -19.61 -4.77 2.87
CA THR A 160 -19.78 -5.81 3.90
C THR A 160 -21.22 -5.90 4.40
N GLY A 161 -22.09 -5.00 3.92
CA GLY A 161 -23.46 -4.84 4.41
C GLY A 161 -23.56 -4.03 5.71
N ASN A 162 -22.45 -3.50 6.23
CA ASN A 162 -22.40 -2.61 7.39
C ASN A 162 -21.72 -1.28 7.03
N GLU A 163 -22.48 -0.18 7.01
CA GLU A 163 -22.01 1.14 6.57
C GLU A 163 -20.81 1.69 7.38
N GLU A 164 -20.71 1.37 8.68
CA GLU A 164 -19.55 1.79 9.48
C GLU A 164 -18.29 1.05 9.06
N MET A 165 -18.42 -0.26 8.81
CA MET A 165 -17.32 -1.10 8.36
C MET A 165 -16.91 -0.77 6.92
N ASP A 166 -17.88 -0.55 6.03
CA ASP A 166 -17.63 -0.16 4.64
C ASP A 166 -16.86 1.16 4.57
N ARG A 167 -17.19 2.13 5.43
CA ARG A 167 -16.43 3.39 5.53
C ARG A 167 -15.00 3.16 6.01
N LEU A 168 -14.77 2.29 6.98
CA LEU A 168 -13.42 1.98 7.48
C LEU A 168 -12.59 1.30 6.39
N ILE A 169 -13.14 0.25 5.78
CA ILE A 169 -12.50 -0.57 4.75
C ILE A 169 -12.19 0.30 3.54
N ASN A 170 -13.19 0.96 2.94
CA ASN A 170 -12.98 1.72 1.71
C ASN A 170 -12.04 2.92 1.91
N ARG A 171 -12.08 3.59 3.06
CA ARG A 171 -11.14 4.66 3.35
C ARG A 171 -9.69 4.17 3.36
N ASN A 172 -9.42 3.03 3.98
CA ASN A 172 -8.07 2.46 4.04
C ASN A 172 -7.67 1.76 2.75
N LEU A 173 -8.61 1.10 2.07
CA LEU A 173 -8.41 0.48 0.77
C LEU A 173 -7.99 1.52 -0.27
N LEU A 174 -8.77 2.61 -0.40
CA LEU A 174 -8.48 3.67 -1.37
C LEU A 174 -7.20 4.41 -0.99
N PHE A 175 -6.91 4.58 0.30
CA PHE A 175 -5.65 5.15 0.73
C PHE A 175 -4.46 4.24 0.35
N SER A 176 -4.53 2.93 0.57
CA SER A 176 -3.52 1.99 0.08
C SER A 176 -3.39 2.08 -1.45
N TYR A 177 -4.50 1.90 -2.17
CA TYR A 177 -4.54 1.96 -3.63
C TYR A 177 -3.85 3.21 -4.19
N PHE A 178 -4.11 4.41 -3.64
CA PHE A 178 -3.53 5.64 -4.15
C PHE A 178 -2.21 6.05 -3.48
N TYR A 179 -1.86 5.60 -2.28
CA TYR A 179 -0.65 6.06 -1.58
C TYR A 179 0.45 5.00 -1.43
N SER A 180 0.17 3.70 -1.55
CA SER A 180 1.19 2.66 -1.67
C SER A 180 1.45 2.24 -3.11
N VAL A 181 0.63 2.68 -4.06
CA VAL A 181 0.87 2.49 -5.51
C VAL A 181 0.92 3.84 -6.21
N GLY A 182 1.82 3.97 -7.18
CA GLY A 182 1.90 5.15 -8.03
C GLY A 182 2.41 4.83 -9.42
N ARG A 183 1.79 5.43 -10.44
CA ARG A 183 2.32 5.45 -11.79
C ARG A 183 3.41 6.50 -11.91
N ALA A 184 4.60 6.12 -12.36
CA ALA A 184 5.70 7.08 -12.52
C ALA A 184 5.48 7.99 -13.74
N LEU A 185 6.04 9.20 -13.69
CA LEU A 185 5.84 10.22 -14.72
C LEU A 185 6.77 10.03 -15.92
N ASP A 186 7.88 9.35 -15.73
CA ASP A 186 8.98 9.18 -16.68
C ASP A 186 8.83 7.91 -17.54
N ASP A 187 8.39 6.80 -16.96
CA ASP A 187 8.24 5.51 -17.68
C ASP A 187 6.81 4.97 -17.73
N ALA A 188 5.87 5.62 -17.02
CA ALA A 188 4.47 5.24 -16.93
C ALA A 188 4.20 3.83 -16.35
N HIS A 189 5.18 3.16 -15.73
CA HIS A 189 4.97 1.93 -14.98
C HIS A 189 4.38 2.23 -13.59
N TYR A 190 3.69 1.24 -13.03
CA TYR A 190 3.28 1.27 -11.63
C TYR A 190 4.43 0.84 -10.73
N TYR A 191 4.53 1.49 -9.57
CA TYR A 191 5.48 1.15 -8.52
C TYR A 191 4.75 1.01 -7.20
N VAL A 192 5.19 0.07 -6.39
CA VAL A 192 4.73 -0.10 -5.01
C VAL A 192 5.74 0.52 -4.06
N VAL A 193 5.24 1.16 -3.01
CA VAL A 193 6.02 1.73 -1.92
C VAL A 193 5.26 1.54 -0.61
N ARG A 194 5.95 1.70 0.52
CA ARG A 194 5.28 1.72 1.81
C ARG A 194 4.20 2.80 1.88
N THR A 195 4.55 4.05 1.58
CA THR A 195 3.60 5.16 1.49
C THR A 195 4.20 6.41 0.84
N ARG A 196 3.39 7.11 0.05
CA ARG A 196 3.70 8.45 -0.48
C ARG A 196 3.32 9.59 0.49
N ALA A 197 2.78 9.26 1.68
CA ALA A 197 2.47 10.26 2.71
C ALA A 197 3.76 10.88 3.26
N PRO A 198 3.97 12.21 3.14
CA PRO A 198 5.27 12.82 3.38
C PRO A 198 5.69 12.88 4.85
N TRP A 199 4.78 12.59 5.79
CA TRP A 199 5.05 12.58 7.23
C TRP A 199 5.35 11.19 7.80
N ASN A 200 5.12 10.12 7.04
CA ASN A 200 5.42 8.76 7.50
C ASN A 200 6.93 8.48 7.40
N GLY A 201 7.50 7.85 8.44
CA GLY A 201 8.95 7.63 8.56
C GLY A 201 9.54 6.58 7.61
N ARG A 202 8.71 5.68 7.06
CA ARG A 202 9.16 4.62 6.13
C ARG A 202 9.21 5.10 4.67
N GLY A 203 8.29 5.97 4.28
CA GLY A 203 8.28 6.67 3.00
C GLY A 203 8.31 5.75 1.78
N LEU A 204 9.19 6.03 0.82
CA LEU A 204 9.21 5.36 -0.50
C LEU A 204 10.04 4.05 -0.54
N THR A 205 10.16 3.34 0.58
CA THR A 205 10.85 2.04 0.63
C THR A 205 9.91 0.87 0.32
N VAL A 206 10.47 -0.26 -0.08
CA VAL A 206 9.72 -1.49 -0.42
C VAL A 206 10.27 -2.66 0.39
N ARG A 207 9.39 -3.46 0.98
CA ARG A 207 9.72 -4.78 1.54
C ARG A 207 8.74 -5.76 0.93
N ASP A 208 9.25 -6.88 0.42
CA ASP A 208 8.47 -7.83 -0.38
C ASP A 208 7.18 -8.26 0.32
N TRP A 209 7.26 -8.62 1.62
CA TRP A 209 6.09 -8.97 2.42
C TRP A 209 5.03 -7.87 2.48
N GLU A 210 5.43 -6.61 2.65
CA GLU A 210 4.49 -5.49 2.77
C GLU A 210 3.86 -5.14 1.41
N ALA A 211 4.64 -5.28 0.33
CA ALA A 211 4.12 -5.11 -1.02
C ALA A 211 3.12 -6.22 -1.37
N LEU A 212 3.50 -7.47 -1.16
CA LEU A 212 2.81 -8.65 -1.70
C LEU A 212 1.76 -9.24 -0.76
N ALA A 213 1.91 -9.10 0.56
CA ALA A 213 0.94 -9.62 1.54
C ALA A 213 0.05 -8.54 2.16
N TRP A 214 0.37 -7.25 2.03
CA TRP A 214 -0.46 -6.16 2.59
C TRP A 214 -1.08 -5.26 1.53
N THR A 215 -0.27 -4.73 0.61
CA THR A 215 -0.73 -3.80 -0.42
C THR A 215 -1.48 -4.53 -1.53
N LEU A 216 -0.83 -5.52 -2.14
CA LEU A 216 -1.37 -6.25 -3.28
C LEU A 216 -2.76 -6.86 -3.01
N PRO A 217 -3.05 -7.49 -1.85
CA PRO A 217 -4.38 -8.04 -1.58
C PRO A 217 -5.48 -6.98 -1.49
N ALA A 218 -5.16 -5.79 -0.96
CA ALA A 218 -6.11 -4.68 -0.90
C ALA A 218 -6.37 -4.09 -2.30
N VAL A 219 -5.33 -3.99 -3.14
CA VAL A 219 -5.48 -3.58 -4.53
C VAL A 219 -6.31 -4.61 -5.30
N GLN A 220 -6.02 -5.90 -5.13
CA GLN A 220 -6.73 -7.00 -5.81
C GLN A 220 -8.23 -7.03 -5.48
N LEU A 221 -8.62 -6.72 -4.23
CA LEU A 221 -10.03 -6.58 -3.86
C LEU A 221 -10.76 -5.55 -4.72
N ALA A 222 -10.09 -4.47 -5.11
CA ALA A 222 -10.69 -3.35 -5.82
C ALA A 222 -10.44 -3.36 -7.34
N ASP A 223 -9.25 -3.80 -7.77
CA ASP A 223 -8.80 -3.81 -9.16
C ASP A 223 -7.82 -4.97 -9.38
N ALA A 224 -8.35 -6.11 -9.79
CA ALA A 224 -7.57 -7.29 -10.14
C ALA A 224 -6.62 -7.03 -11.32
N GLY A 225 -6.97 -6.13 -12.24
CA GLY A 225 -6.11 -5.78 -13.36
C GLY A 225 -4.85 -5.05 -12.90
N LEU A 226 -4.99 -4.12 -11.96
CA LEU A 226 -3.83 -3.41 -11.39
C LEU A 226 -3.00 -4.34 -10.51
N ALA A 227 -3.64 -5.24 -9.77
CA ALA A 227 -2.94 -6.25 -8.98
C ALA A 227 -2.00 -7.11 -9.85
N ARG A 228 -2.45 -7.51 -11.05
CA ARG A 228 -1.61 -8.23 -12.02
C ARG A 228 -0.35 -7.44 -12.38
N GLU A 229 -0.53 -6.18 -12.77
CA GLU A 229 0.58 -5.29 -13.18
C GLU A 229 1.57 -5.07 -12.04
N ILE A 230 1.08 -4.90 -10.82
CA ILE A 230 1.91 -4.75 -9.62
C ILE A 230 2.70 -6.03 -9.33
N LEU A 231 2.05 -7.19 -9.39
CA LEU A 231 2.69 -8.47 -9.09
C LEU A 231 3.85 -8.73 -10.07
N ILE A 232 3.62 -8.50 -11.36
CA ILE A 232 4.65 -8.58 -12.40
C ILE A 232 5.77 -7.56 -12.11
N ARG A 233 5.42 -6.31 -11.80
CA ARG A 233 6.42 -5.28 -11.48
C ARG A 233 7.29 -5.65 -10.28
N CYS A 234 6.68 -6.21 -9.23
CA CYS A 234 7.43 -6.67 -8.06
C CYS A 234 8.44 -7.76 -8.45
N CYS A 235 8.05 -8.70 -9.31
CA CYS A 235 8.96 -9.70 -9.86
C CYS A 235 10.09 -9.06 -10.68
N GLU A 236 9.78 -8.09 -11.54
CA GLU A 236 10.78 -7.37 -12.37
C GLU A 236 11.84 -6.62 -11.57
N LEU A 237 11.42 -5.91 -10.51
CA LEU A 237 12.32 -5.02 -9.77
C LEU A 237 12.96 -5.68 -8.54
N HIS A 238 12.23 -6.57 -7.87
CA HIS A 238 12.60 -7.11 -6.56
C HIS A 238 12.79 -8.63 -6.58
N GLY A 239 12.27 -9.33 -7.59
CA GLY A 239 12.30 -10.79 -7.70
C GLY A 239 13.70 -11.40 -7.90
N TYR A 240 14.70 -10.58 -8.25
CA TYR A 240 16.09 -11.04 -8.38
C TYR A 240 16.73 -11.41 -7.03
N ALA A 241 16.17 -10.93 -5.91
CA ALA A 241 16.72 -11.09 -4.57
C ALA A 241 15.60 -11.25 -3.51
N PRO A 242 14.77 -12.31 -3.58
CA PRO A 242 13.58 -12.45 -2.76
C PRO A 242 13.89 -12.42 -1.26
N GLY A 243 13.23 -11.53 -0.53
CA GLY A 243 13.31 -11.43 0.92
C GLY A 243 14.62 -10.90 1.49
N GLN A 244 15.54 -10.40 0.66
CA GLN A 244 16.88 -9.95 1.08
C GLN A 244 16.90 -8.66 1.92
N GLY A 245 15.75 -7.98 2.04
CA GLY A 245 15.58 -6.88 2.99
C GLY A 245 14.61 -5.81 2.52
N VAL A 246 14.97 -4.55 2.77
CA VAL A 246 14.23 -3.38 2.31
C VAL A 246 14.94 -2.81 1.09
N HIS A 247 14.17 -2.42 0.07
CA HIS A 247 14.64 -1.86 -1.18
C HIS A 247 14.19 -0.41 -1.35
N TYR A 248 14.92 0.33 -2.18
CA TYR A 248 14.41 1.51 -2.86
C TYR A 248 13.33 1.09 -3.87
N LEU A 249 12.52 2.04 -4.34
CA LEU A 249 11.43 1.75 -5.30
C LEU A 249 11.92 1.12 -6.62
N ASP A 250 13.19 1.32 -6.98
CA ASP A 250 13.80 0.84 -8.21
C ASP A 250 14.40 -0.57 -8.10
N GLY A 251 14.23 -1.24 -6.96
CA GLY A 251 14.80 -2.56 -6.70
C GLY A 251 16.14 -2.54 -5.96
N THR A 252 16.84 -1.40 -5.90
CA THR A 252 18.14 -1.34 -5.23
C THR A 252 18.02 -1.64 -3.74
N LEU A 253 18.91 -2.48 -3.20
CA LEU A 253 18.93 -2.81 -1.77
C LEU A 253 19.20 -1.55 -0.91
N PHE A 254 18.27 -1.26 -0.01
CA PHE A 254 18.35 -0.14 0.94
C PHE A 254 18.92 -0.60 2.28
N GLU A 255 18.35 -1.66 2.86
CA GLU A 255 18.72 -2.20 4.17
C GLU A 255 18.70 -3.74 4.08
N PRO A 256 19.86 -4.41 4.19
CA PRO A 256 19.93 -5.87 4.11
C PRO A 256 19.32 -6.52 5.34
N GLY A 257 18.78 -7.72 5.16
CA GLY A 257 18.32 -8.58 6.22
C GLY A 257 17.34 -9.59 5.66
N PHE A 258 17.78 -10.84 5.54
CA PHE A 258 16.94 -11.87 4.95
C PHE A 258 15.74 -12.21 5.84
N SER A 259 14.55 -12.20 5.25
CA SER A 259 13.31 -12.71 5.87
C SER A 259 12.71 -13.85 5.04
N LEU A 260 12.38 -14.96 5.70
CA LEU A 260 11.69 -16.09 5.04
C LEU A 260 10.37 -15.67 4.44
N GLU A 261 9.63 -14.82 5.15
CA GLU A 261 8.36 -14.28 4.69
C GLU A 261 8.50 -13.49 3.40
N GLY A 262 9.58 -12.70 3.26
CA GLY A 262 9.85 -11.96 2.03
C GLY A 262 10.06 -12.89 0.84
N ALA A 263 10.88 -13.94 0.99
CA ALA A 263 11.08 -14.92 -0.09
C ALA A 263 9.76 -15.64 -0.43
N ALA A 264 9.06 -16.15 0.57
CA ALA A 264 7.81 -16.90 0.39
C ALA A 264 6.63 -16.05 -0.16
N SER A 265 6.70 -14.72 -0.02
CA SER A 265 5.60 -13.82 -0.38
C SER A 265 5.23 -13.87 -1.86
N TYR A 266 6.19 -14.07 -2.77
CA TYR A 266 5.93 -14.15 -4.22
C TYR A 266 5.01 -15.32 -4.56
N ALA A 267 5.30 -16.51 -4.05
CA ALA A 267 4.47 -17.69 -4.29
C ALA A 267 3.07 -17.50 -3.70
N ILE A 268 2.98 -17.00 -2.47
CA ILE A 268 1.68 -16.75 -1.81
C ILE A 268 0.85 -15.70 -2.56
N ALA A 269 1.49 -14.64 -3.05
CA ALA A 269 0.83 -13.61 -3.83
C ALA A 269 0.32 -14.13 -5.17
N VAL A 270 1.13 -14.93 -5.89
CA VAL A 270 0.73 -15.59 -7.15
C VAL A 270 -0.46 -16.52 -6.91
N ASP A 271 -0.40 -17.40 -5.92
CA ASP A 271 -1.50 -18.33 -5.61
C ASP A 271 -2.78 -17.59 -5.22
N ARG A 272 -2.69 -16.52 -4.43
CA ARG A 272 -3.86 -15.69 -4.11
C ARG A 272 -4.43 -15.01 -5.34
N TYR A 273 -3.58 -14.46 -6.21
CA TYR A 273 -4.01 -13.81 -7.44
C TYR A 273 -4.75 -14.80 -8.33
N ILE A 274 -4.18 -15.98 -8.56
CA ILE A 274 -4.78 -17.04 -9.37
C ILE A 274 -6.13 -17.48 -8.79
N ARG A 275 -6.22 -17.74 -7.47
CA ARG A 275 -7.46 -18.21 -6.84
C ARG A 275 -8.64 -17.26 -7.00
N ASP A 276 -8.39 -15.95 -6.98
CA ASP A 276 -9.45 -14.94 -7.04
C ASP A 276 -9.77 -14.50 -8.48
N THR A 277 -8.85 -14.68 -9.42
CA THR A 277 -8.97 -14.17 -10.80
C THR A 277 -9.10 -15.25 -11.87
N GLU A 278 -8.77 -16.50 -11.52
CA GLU A 278 -8.67 -17.64 -12.45
C GLU A 278 -7.63 -17.43 -13.57
N ASP A 279 -6.71 -16.46 -13.43
CA ASP A 279 -5.61 -16.21 -14.38
C ASP A 279 -4.40 -17.10 -14.05
N ASP A 280 -4.53 -18.41 -14.31
CA ASP A 280 -3.43 -19.37 -14.18
C ASP A 280 -2.25 -19.04 -15.10
N GLN A 281 -2.47 -18.32 -16.21
CA GLN A 281 -1.42 -18.01 -17.20
C GLN A 281 -0.37 -17.04 -16.66
N ILE A 282 -0.60 -16.37 -15.52
CA ILE A 282 0.38 -15.48 -14.93
C ILE A 282 1.71 -16.16 -14.61
N VAL A 283 1.72 -17.47 -14.31
CA VAL A 283 2.97 -18.21 -14.06
C VAL A 283 3.78 -18.48 -15.34
N GLU A 284 3.17 -18.28 -16.52
CA GLU A 284 3.87 -18.37 -17.81
C GLU A 284 4.59 -17.05 -18.16
N GLU A 285 4.32 -15.95 -17.44
CA GLU A 285 5.07 -14.70 -17.58
C GLU A 285 6.53 -14.95 -17.16
N PRO A 286 7.53 -14.76 -18.04
CA PRO A 286 8.90 -15.20 -17.77
C PRO A 286 9.46 -14.67 -16.45
N VAL A 287 9.21 -13.39 -16.15
CA VAL A 287 9.71 -12.77 -14.92
C VAL A 287 9.06 -13.32 -13.65
N VAL A 288 7.80 -13.73 -13.73
CA VAL A 288 7.09 -14.37 -12.61
C VAL A 288 7.64 -15.78 -12.41
N ALA A 289 7.76 -16.55 -13.50
CA ALA A 289 8.36 -17.89 -13.46
C ALA A 289 9.77 -17.84 -12.84
N ASP A 290 10.66 -17.01 -13.38
CA ASP A 290 12.03 -16.83 -12.91
C ASP A 290 12.08 -16.47 -11.41
N THR A 291 11.19 -15.57 -10.98
CA THR A 291 11.10 -15.17 -9.56
C THR A 291 10.64 -16.32 -8.66
N LEU A 292 9.72 -17.17 -9.12
CA LEU A 292 9.28 -18.34 -8.36
C LEU A 292 10.40 -19.38 -8.23
N TYR A 293 11.18 -19.63 -9.29
CA TYR A 293 12.38 -20.47 -9.21
C TYR A 293 13.39 -19.92 -8.21
N LEU A 294 13.76 -18.64 -8.35
CA LEU A 294 14.71 -17.99 -7.45
C LEU A 294 14.26 -18.02 -6.00
N SER A 295 12.98 -17.74 -5.73
CA SER A 295 12.41 -17.80 -4.40
C SER A 295 12.46 -19.20 -3.79
N SER A 296 12.14 -20.23 -4.58
CA SER A 296 12.23 -21.63 -4.17
C SER A 296 13.67 -22.03 -3.84
N GLU A 297 14.64 -21.66 -4.69
CA GLU A 297 16.07 -21.90 -4.46
C GLU A 297 16.59 -21.18 -3.21
N ASP A 298 16.18 -19.92 -2.99
CA ASP A 298 16.58 -19.14 -1.82
C ASP A 298 16.04 -19.77 -0.53
N LEU A 299 14.78 -20.25 -0.52
CA LEU A 299 14.27 -21.03 0.61
C LEU A 299 15.06 -22.33 0.79
N ALA A 300 15.26 -23.12 -0.26
CA ALA A 300 15.94 -24.40 -0.18
C ALA A 300 17.37 -24.28 0.41
N SER A 301 18.10 -23.22 0.05
CA SER A 301 19.46 -22.97 0.56
C SER A 301 19.54 -22.70 2.07
N ARG A 302 18.41 -22.35 2.70
CA ARG A 302 18.31 -21.99 4.13
C ARG A 302 17.68 -23.07 5.00
N ARG A 303 17.36 -24.22 4.40
CA ARG A 303 16.85 -25.38 5.12
C ARG A 303 17.94 -25.96 6.02
N ASP A 304 17.57 -26.32 7.24
CA ASP A 304 18.42 -27.16 8.09
C ASP A 304 18.68 -28.53 7.43
N ARG A 305 19.83 -29.13 7.71
CA ARG A 305 20.22 -30.40 7.07
C ARG A 305 19.37 -31.58 7.56
N ASN A 306 18.92 -31.55 8.81
CA ASN A 306 18.30 -32.70 9.48
C ASN A 306 16.82 -32.50 9.79
N VAL A 307 16.37 -31.24 9.87
CA VAL A 307 14.99 -30.86 10.20
C VAL A 307 14.43 -30.03 9.04
N PRO A 308 13.20 -30.26 8.58
CA PRO A 308 12.59 -29.48 7.50
C PRO A 308 12.11 -28.11 8.05
N LEU A 309 13.06 -27.32 8.54
CA LEU A 309 12.87 -25.95 9.00
C LEU A 309 13.92 -25.06 8.36
N TYR A 310 13.55 -23.81 8.17
CA TYR A 310 14.30 -22.82 7.41
C TYR A 310 14.74 -21.69 8.33
N THR A 311 15.96 -21.20 8.12
CA THR A 311 16.53 -20.11 8.90
C THR A 311 16.15 -18.74 8.35
N THR A 312 16.07 -17.75 9.24
CA THR A 312 15.86 -16.35 8.90
C THR A 312 16.77 -15.45 9.72
N GLU A 313 17.20 -14.33 9.14
CA GLU A 313 18.14 -13.40 9.78
C GLU A 313 17.41 -12.32 10.56
N VAL A 314 16.32 -11.80 9.98
CA VAL A 314 15.48 -10.78 10.59
C VAL A 314 14.03 -11.24 10.70
N THR A 315 13.31 -10.65 11.64
CA THR A 315 11.86 -10.77 11.78
C THR A 315 11.14 -9.84 10.79
N LEU A 316 9.82 -9.96 10.67
CA LEU A 316 9.02 -9.07 9.81
C LEU A 316 9.02 -7.62 10.30
N SER A 317 9.26 -7.39 11.60
CA SER A 317 9.55 -6.05 12.13
C SER A 317 10.91 -5.48 11.69
N GLY A 318 11.80 -6.31 11.12
CA GLY A 318 13.16 -5.93 10.72
C GLY A 318 14.21 -6.02 11.83
N ALA A 319 13.86 -6.57 12.99
CA ALA A 319 14.82 -6.81 14.07
C ALA A 319 15.57 -8.14 13.81
N PRO A 320 16.82 -8.29 14.26
CA PRO A 320 17.50 -9.59 14.26
C PRO A 320 16.67 -10.64 15.01
N THR A 321 16.66 -11.86 14.49
CA THR A 321 15.90 -12.96 15.10
C THR A 321 16.50 -13.37 16.43
N ALA A 322 15.65 -13.65 17.42
CA ALA A 322 16.10 -14.13 18.72
C ALA A 322 16.70 -15.55 18.63
N GLN A 323 16.19 -16.34 17.68
CA GLN A 323 16.66 -17.67 17.33
C GLN A 323 16.48 -17.90 15.82
N PRO A 324 17.29 -18.77 15.18
CA PRO A 324 17.37 -18.85 13.72
C PRO A 324 16.10 -19.35 13.04
N PHE A 325 15.27 -20.17 13.70
CA PHE A 325 14.02 -20.68 13.16
C PHE A 325 12.84 -19.93 13.79
N THR A 326 12.07 -19.19 13.00
CA THR A 326 10.86 -18.50 13.48
C THR A 326 9.60 -19.30 13.13
N LEU A 327 8.61 -19.25 14.02
CA LEU A 327 7.37 -20.00 13.88
C LEU A 327 6.58 -19.53 12.66
N HIS A 328 6.39 -18.21 12.56
CA HIS A 328 5.64 -17.59 11.48
C HIS A 328 6.36 -17.74 10.13
N GLY A 329 7.66 -17.45 10.06
CA GLY A 329 8.43 -17.59 8.83
C GLY A 329 8.38 -19.02 8.27
N ASN A 330 8.45 -20.03 9.12
CA ASN A 330 8.34 -21.43 8.69
C ASN A 330 6.90 -21.86 8.33
N ALA A 331 5.87 -21.27 8.95
CA ALA A 331 4.48 -21.48 8.55
C ALA A 331 4.21 -20.91 7.14
N VAL A 332 4.73 -19.70 6.87
CA VAL A 332 4.64 -19.05 5.57
C VAL A 332 5.47 -19.81 4.52
N ALA A 333 6.66 -20.31 4.88
CA ALA A 333 7.46 -21.16 4.00
C ALA A 333 6.73 -22.45 3.63
N ALA A 334 6.08 -23.13 4.59
CA ALA A 334 5.26 -24.32 4.29
C ALA A 334 4.17 -24.01 3.25
N GLN A 335 3.47 -22.89 3.42
CA GLN A 335 2.46 -22.45 2.43
C GLN A 335 3.07 -22.18 1.06
N ALA A 336 4.23 -21.53 0.99
CA ALA A 336 4.90 -21.28 -0.29
C ALA A 336 5.35 -22.58 -0.98
N LEU A 337 5.83 -23.56 -0.24
CA LEU A 337 6.20 -24.88 -0.78
C LEU A 337 5.00 -25.61 -1.42
N ASP A 338 3.80 -25.48 -0.85
CA ASP A 338 2.56 -25.99 -1.49
C ASP A 338 2.26 -25.29 -2.82
N VAL A 339 2.59 -23.99 -2.93
CA VAL A 339 2.44 -23.26 -4.18
C VAL A 339 3.49 -23.71 -5.18
N PHE A 340 4.77 -23.75 -4.80
CA PHE A 340 5.86 -24.16 -5.70
C PHE A 340 5.63 -25.54 -6.30
N ARG A 341 5.14 -26.51 -5.51
CA ARG A 341 4.79 -27.84 -6.02
C ARG A 341 3.67 -27.84 -7.07
N ARG A 342 2.83 -26.81 -7.10
CA ARG A 342 1.74 -26.66 -8.07
C ARG A 342 2.12 -25.79 -9.26
N THR A 343 3.02 -24.83 -9.09
CA THR A 343 3.32 -23.80 -10.10
C THR A 343 4.65 -24.00 -10.83
N LEU A 344 5.64 -24.67 -10.23
CA LEU A 344 6.91 -24.97 -10.90
C LEU A 344 6.76 -26.18 -11.84
N ASP A 345 7.71 -26.33 -12.75
CA ASP A 345 7.78 -27.51 -13.62
C ASP A 345 7.89 -28.82 -12.83
N GLU A 346 7.48 -29.93 -13.45
CA GLU A 346 7.38 -31.23 -12.79
C GLU A 346 8.70 -31.71 -12.18
N ASP A 347 9.84 -31.45 -12.83
CA ASP A 347 11.13 -31.94 -12.33
C ASP A 347 11.56 -31.14 -11.10
N THR A 348 11.43 -29.80 -11.14
CA THR A 348 11.76 -28.95 -10.00
C THR A 348 10.79 -29.15 -8.84
N ALA A 349 9.49 -29.28 -9.11
CA ALA A 349 8.45 -29.53 -8.11
C ALA A 349 8.69 -30.82 -7.30
N ARG A 350 9.32 -31.85 -7.89
CA ARG A 350 9.68 -33.09 -7.18
C ARG A 350 10.77 -32.88 -6.13
N ASP A 351 11.66 -31.92 -6.35
CA ASP A 351 12.77 -31.59 -5.43
C ASP A 351 12.34 -30.60 -4.34
N VAL A 352 11.17 -29.97 -4.47
CA VAL A 352 10.58 -29.12 -3.43
C VAL A 352 10.22 -29.97 -2.21
N GLU A 353 10.71 -29.54 -1.03
CA GLU A 353 10.47 -30.18 0.26
C GLU A 353 8.98 -30.35 0.56
N ASP A 354 8.64 -31.40 1.31
CA ASP A 354 7.27 -31.69 1.69
C ASP A 354 6.68 -30.64 2.67
N PRO A 355 5.66 -29.86 2.27
CA PRO A 355 5.04 -28.85 3.14
C PRO A 355 4.51 -29.44 4.44
N GLU A 356 3.96 -30.66 4.40
CA GLU A 356 3.48 -31.38 5.58
C GLU A 356 4.61 -31.77 6.54
N ALA A 357 5.81 -32.05 6.03
CA ALA A 357 6.98 -32.29 6.86
C ALA A 357 7.38 -31.03 7.65
N VAL A 358 7.30 -29.85 7.03
CA VAL A 358 7.53 -28.55 7.70
C VAL A 358 6.48 -28.32 8.78
N ARG A 359 5.19 -28.50 8.46
CA ARG A 359 4.08 -28.36 9.44
C ARG A 359 4.23 -29.34 10.61
N ALA A 360 4.67 -30.57 10.35
CA ALA A 360 4.97 -31.54 11.39
C ALA A 360 6.16 -31.11 12.25
N ALA A 361 7.22 -30.56 11.65
CA ALA A 361 8.36 -30.03 12.38
C ALA A 361 7.98 -28.82 13.25
N LEU A 362 7.12 -27.93 12.78
CA LEU A 362 6.57 -26.84 13.59
C LEU A 362 5.92 -27.37 14.87
N ARG A 363 5.04 -28.36 14.76
CA ARG A 363 4.35 -28.99 15.91
C ARG A 363 5.31 -29.73 16.84
N ARG A 364 6.41 -30.27 16.33
CA ARG A 364 7.38 -31.01 17.13
C ARG A 364 8.36 -30.11 17.87
N HIS A 365 8.84 -29.06 17.23
CA HIS A 365 9.99 -28.28 17.70
C HIS A 365 9.62 -26.95 18.35
N PHE A 366 8.50 -26.33 17.95
CA PHE A 366 8.08 -25.05 18.53
C PHE A 366 7.17 -25.20 19.75
N VAL A 367 6.67 -26.40 20.04
CA VAL A 367 5.81 -26.62 21.20
C VAL A 367 6.67 -26.68 22.48
N VAL A 368 6.48 -25.69 23.34
CA VAL A 368 7.18 -25.54 24.62
C VAL A 368 6.20 -25.66 25.80
N GLY A 369 6.71 -26.03 26.98
CA GLY A 369 5.93 -26.19 28.20
C GLY A 369 5.86 -27.63 28.72
N ARG A 370 5.07 -27.87 29.77
CA ARG A 370 4.91 -29.20 30.39
C ARG A 370 3.44 -29.65 30.36
N ALA A 371 3.20 -30.91 30.00
CA ALA A 371 1.89 -31.57 30.05
C ALA A 371 0.78 -30.75 29.35
N GLU A 372 -0.36 -30.51 30.01
CA GLU A 372 -1.55 -29.85 29.43
C GLU A 372 -1.41 -28.32 29.22
N LYS A 373 -0.23 -27.73 29.49
CA LYS A 373 0.03 -26.28 29.38
C LYS A 373 1.08 -25.96 28.32
N THR A 374 0.97 -26.58 27.15
CA THR A 374 1.86 -26.27 26.02
C THR A 374 1.42 -25.04 25.24
N THR A 375 2.40 -24.27 24.78
CA THR A 375 2.23 -23.14 23.84
C THR A 375 3.28 -23.26 22.74
N PHE A 376 3.11 -22.52 21.65
CA PHE A 376 4.19 -22.34 20.69
C PHE A 376 5.18 -21.27 21.17
N ALA A 377 6.47 -21.54 20.99
CA ALA A 377 7.51 -20.53 20.99
C ALA A 377 7.46 -19.74 19.66
N SER A 378 7.85 -18.48 19.68
CA SER A 378 7.95 -17.63 18.49
C SER A 378 9.19 -17.95 17.67
N ALA A 379 10.28 -18.40 18.32
CA ALA A 379 11.52 -18.82 17.65
C ALA A 379 12.27 -19.90 18.45
N VAL A 380 13.04 -20.77 17.76
CA VAL A 380 13.83 -21.87 18.35
C VAL A 380 15.19 -22.06 17.66
N ASP A 381 16.14 -22.72 18.33
CA ASP A 381 17.49 -23.03 17.80
C ASP A 381 17.74 -24.52 17.51
N LEU A 382 16.76 -25.38 17.78
CA LEU A 382 16.85 -26.86 17.73
C LEU A 382 17.84 -27.50 18.71
N ALA A 383 18.57 -26.71 19.50
CA ALA A 383 19.48 -27.13 20.57
C ALA A 383 18.86 -26.98 21.98
N GLY A 384 17.61 -26.51 22.06
CA GLY A 384 16.84 -26.35 23.29
C GLY A 384 16.60 -24.89 23.70
N GLY A 385 17.20 -23.93 23.00
CA GLY A 385 16.88 -22.51 23.10
C GLY A 385 15.55 -22.19 22.41
N SER A 386 14.77 -21.31 23.05
CA SER A 386 13.51 -20.82 22.52
C SER A 386 13.23 -19.39 22.98
N SER A 387 12.44 -18.67 22.19
CA SER A 387 11.89 -17.36 22.56
C SER A 387 10.37 -17.40 22.48
N ALA A 388 9.71 -16.78 23.47
CA ALA A 388 8.26 -16.57 23.46
C ALA A 388 7.88 -15.15 23.01
N ASP A 389 8.87 -14.30 22.69
CA ASP A 389 8.64 -12.92 22.29
C ASP A 389 8.06 -12.92 20.87
N ASP A 390 6.76 -12.65 20.78
CA ASP A 390 5.99 -12.60 19.53
C ASP A 390 6.36 -11.36 18.72
N ASP A 391 6.56 -11.53 17.41
CA ASP A 391 6.72 -10.42 16.46
C ASP A 391 5.31 -9.92 16.08
N PRO A 392 4.93 -8.67 16.37
CA PRO A 392 3.62 -8.11 16.04
C PRO A 392 3.25 -8.21 14.55
N HIS A 393 4.25 -8.19 13.66
CA HIS A 393 4.06 -8.29 12.21
C HIS A 393 4.02 -9.73 11.70
N GLY A 394 4.73 -10.64 12.37
CA GLY A 394 4.79 -12.08 12.10
C GLY A 394 4.24 -12.90 13.25
N SER A 395 3.07 -12.51 13.76
CA SER A 395 2.52 -13.09 14.99
C SER A 395 2.02 -14.52 14.79
N ALA A 396 2.08 -15.32 15.85
CA ALA A 396 1.41 -16.63 15.89
C ALA A 396 -0.10 -16.54 15.57
N LEU A 397 -0.73 -15.37 15.71
CA LEU A 397 -2.13 -15.14 15.34
C LEU A 397 -2.45 -15.48 13.88
N TRP A 398 -1.47 -15.36 12.97
CA TRP A 398 -1.64 -15.61 11.54
C TRP A 398 -1.59 -17.10 11.14
N LEU A 399 -1.16 -18.00 12.02
CA LEU A 399 -0.88 -19.39 11.64
C LEU A 399 -2.06 -20.13 10.98
N PRO A 400 -3.34 -19.92 11.36
CA PRO A 400 -4.45 -20.56 10.67
C PRO A 400 -4.63 -20.07 9.22
N LEU A 401 -4.24 -18.84 8.91
CA LEU A 401 -4.33 -18.30 7.54
C LEU A 401 -3.39 -19.03 6.58
N TYR A 402 -2.26 -19.52 7.09
CA TYR A 402 -1.26 -20.28 6.32
C TYR A 402 -1.38 -21.80 6.52
N GLU A 403 -2.53 -22.24 7.04
CA GLU A 403 -2.85 -23.67 7.23
C GLU A 403 -1.79 -24.44 8.04
N ALA A 404 -1.00 -23.75 8.86
CA ALA A 404 0.06 -24.38 9.66
C ALA A 404 -0.52 -25.10 10.88
N VAL A 405 -1.58 -24.52 11.46
CA VAL A 405 -2.32 -25.08 12.59
C VAL A 405 -3.82 -24.82 12.41
N ASP A 406 -4.64 -25.76 12.87
CA ASP A 406 -6.09 -25.57 12.89
C ASP A 406 -6.49 -24.47 13.89
N ARG A 407 -7.49 -23.66 13.55
CA ARG A 407 -8.00 -22.57 14.40
C ARG A 407 -8.52 -23.06 15.77
N GLN A 408 -8.96 -24.31 15.85
CA GLN A 408 -9.43 -24.97 17.07
C GLN A 408 -8.32 -25.73 17.82
N ASP A 409 -7.08 -25.75 17.30
CA ASP A 409 -5.97 -26.41 17.98
C ASP A 409 -5.75 -25.85 19.39
N SER A 410 -5.65 -26.76 20.36
CA SER A 410 -5.57 -26.38 21.77
C SER A 410 -4.28 -25.63 22.12
N THR A 411 -3.17 -25.95 21.46
CA THR A 411 -1.87 -25.31 21.67
C THR A 411 -1.89 -23.90 21.07
N TYR A 412 -2.43 -23.76 19.86
CA TYR A 412 -2.66 -22.47 19.22
C TYR A 412 -3.53 -21.56 20.09
N ARG A 413 -4.70 -22.04 20.53
CA ARG A 413 -5.63 -21.28 21.39
C ARG A 413 -5.01 -20.86 22.72
N ARG A 414 -4.14 -21.69 23.32
CA ARG A 414 -3.37 -21.32 24.52
C ARG A 414 -2.31 -20.25 24.21
N THR A 415 -1.63 -20.38 23.07
CA THR A 415 -0.59 -19.43 22.62
C THR A 415 -1.18 -18.05 22.42
N VAL A 416 -2.26 -17.93 21.63
CA VAL A 416 -2.85 -16.63 21.31
C VAL A 416 -3.53 -15.97 22.51
N ARG A 417 -3.98 -16.73 23.51
CA ARG A 417 -4.48 -16.18 24.79
C ARG A 417 -3.37 -15.46 25.59
N GLY A 418 -2.11 -15.84 25.36
CA GLY A 418 -0.97 -15.17 25.98
C GLY A 418 -0.56 -13.88 25.28
N VAL A 419 -1.06 -13.61 24.07
CA VAL A 419 -0.75 -12.40 23.31
C VAL A 419 -1.51 -11.22 23.92
N THR A 420 -0.83 -10.09 24.11
CA THR A 420 -1.44 -8.89 24.69
C THR A 420 -2.62 -8.40 23.87
N GLU A 421 -3.75 -8.16 24.54
CA GLU A 421 -4.94 -7.61 23.89
C GLU A 421 -4.88 -6.08 23.76
N THR A 422 -4.06 -5.42 24.59
CA THR A 422 -3.92 -3.96 24.60
C THR A 422 -3.38 -3.46 23.25
N PRO A 423 -4.15 -2.63 22.53
CA PRO A 423 -3.69 -2.04 21.28
C PRO A 423 -2.43 -1.20 21.49
N ARG A 424 -1.40 -1.49 20.68
CA ARG A 424 -0.14 -0.72 20.60
C ARG A 424 0.35 -0.64 19.17
N LEU A 425 0.31 -1.76 18.46
CA LEU A 425 0.65 -1.85 17.05
C LEU A 425 -0.57 -2.30 16.26
N LEU A 426 -0.91 -1.55 15.22
CA LEU A 426 -2.12 -1.82 14.43
C LEU A 426 -2.00 -3.12 13.63
N ALA A 427 -0.79 -3.49 13.18
CA ALA A 427 -0.54 -4.76 12.48
C ALA A 427 -0.94 -5.98 13.34
N GLN A 428 -0.70 -5.92 14.66
CA GLN A 428 -1.12 -6.97 15.58
C GLN A 428 -2.64 -7.03 15.70
N GLN A 429 -3.35 -5.89 15.70
CA GLN A 429 -4.82 -5.91 15.70
C GLN A 429 -5.36 -6.50 14.39
N CYS A 430 -4.71 -6.23 13.25
CA CYS A 430 -5.04 -6.88 11.99
C CYS A 430 -4.83 -8.41 12.07
N ALA A 431 -3.76 -8.86 12.73
CA ALA A 431 -3.53 -10.29 12.97
C ALA A 431 -4.61 -10.92 13.86
N ARG A 432 -5.08 -10.19 14.89
CA ARG A 432 -6.14 -10.66 15.80
C ARG A 432 -7.48 -10.86 15.09
N LEU A 433 -7.73 -10.21 13.96
CA LEU A 433 -8.90 -10.50 13.11
C LEU A 433 -8.88 -11.95 12.57
N MET A 434 -7.70 -12.55 12.43
CA MET A 434 -7.53 -13.97 12.07
C MET A 434 -7.59 -14.90 13.29
N GLY A 435 -7.65 -14.35 14.50
CA GLY A 435 -7.71 -15.07 15.76
C GLY A 435 -9.14 -15.19 16.31
N PRO A 436 -9.30 -15.82 17.50
CA PRO A 436 -10.60 -16.05 18.14
C PRO A 436 -11.33 -14.76 18.53
N ASP A 437 -10.62 -13.64 18.72
CA ASP A 437 -11.19 -12.37 19.19
C ASP A 437 -11.66 -11.44 18.05
N SER A 438 -11.75 -11.96 16.83
CA SER A 438 -12.05 -11.18 15.62
C SER A 438 -13.23 -10.22 15.77
N ALA A 439 -14.34 -10.67 16.37
CA ALA A 439 -15.52 -9.84 16.60
C ALA A 439 -15.25 -8.64 17.52
N ALA A 440 -14.47 -8.83 18.59
CA ALA A 440 -14.11 -7.75 19.50
C ALA A 440 -13.19 -6.73 18.82
N VAL A 441 -12.28 -7.19 17.97
CA VAL A 441 -11.40 -6.32 17.19
C VAL A 441 -12.19 -5.52 16.15
N LEU A 442 -13.14 -6.14 15.44
CA LEU A 442 -14.03 -5.42 14.52
C LEU A 442 -14.83 -4.33 15.26
N GLN A 443 -15.36 -4.63 16.44
CA GLN A 443 -16.06 -3.64 17.26
C GLN A 443 -15.15 -2.48 17.69
N TRP A 444 -13.90 -2.77 18.04
CA TRP A 444 -12.90 -1.76 18.38
C TRP A 444 -12.55 -0.89 17.16
N LEU A 445 -12.30 -1.51 16.00
CA LEU A 445 -11.97 -0.83 14.75
C LEU A 445 -13.05 0.15 14.29
N ARG A 446 -14.34 -0.15 14.51
CA ARG A 446 -15.44 0.78 14.22
C ARG A 446 -15.35 2.11 14.97
N ARG A 447 -14.68 2.12 16.12
CA ARG A 447 -14.55 3.29 17.01
C ARG A 447 -13.15 3.90 17.00
N ALA A 448 -12.18 3.18 16.42
CA ALA A 448 -10.79 3.60 16.38
C ALA A 448 -10.64 4.91 15.58
N VAL A 449 -9.96 5.89 16.19
CA VAL A 449 -9.74 7.20 15.57
C VAL A 449 -8.70 7.12 14.45
N LEU A 450 -7.67 6.30 14.65
CA LEU A 450 -6.48 6.13 13.82
C LEU A 450 -5.78 7.48 13.53
N ASP A 451 -5.02 7.61 12.44
CA ASP A 451 -4.47 8.88 11.98
C ASP A 451 -5.49 9.58 11.08
N ASN A 452 -6.44 10.28 11.69
CA ASN A 452 -7.61 10.85 11.00
C ASN A 452 -8.35 9.80 10.17
N GLY A 453 -8.38 8.57 10.69
CA GLY A 453 -9.02 7.44 10.08
C GLY A 453 -8.17 6.55 9.16
N LEU A 454 -6.92 6.94 8.92
CA LEU A 454 -5.93 6.16 8.16
C LEU A 454 -5.05 5.36 9.11
N ALA A 455 -4.52 4.24 8.64
CA ALA A 455 -3.65 3.40 9.44
C ALA A 455 -2.40 4.14 9.93
N ALA A 456 -1.98 3.79 11.14
CA ALA A 456 -0.73 4.22 11.76
C ALA A 456 -0.04 2.99 12.34
N GLU A 457 1.30 2.96 12.34
CA GLU A 457 2.03 1.82 12.92
C GLU A 457 1.69 1.66 14.41
N GLU A 458 1.70 2.78 15.16
CA GLU A 458 1.47 2.80 16.60
C GLU A 458 0.15 3.49 16.97
N VAL A 459 -0.58 2.89 17.90
CA VAL A 459 -1.88 3.38 18.39
C VAL A 459 -2.01 3.25 19.90
N ASP A 460 -2.82 4.12 20.52
CA ASP A 460 -3.25 3.94 21.91
C ASP A 460 -4.46 2.99 22.05
N GLU A 461 -4.95 2.80 23.27
CA GLU A 461 -6.10 1.93 23.57
C GLU A 461 -7.39 2.34 22.84
N SER A 462 -7.55 3.63 22.54
CA SER A 462 -8.69 4.17 21.78
C SER A 462 -8.50 4.04 20.26
N GLY A 463 -7.35 3.52 19.83
CA GLY A 463 -6.97 3.43 18.42
C GLY A 463 -6.49 4.75 17.84
N ARG A 464 -6.19 5.77 18.65
CA ARG A 464 -5.62 7.03 18.14
C ARG A 464 -4.16 6.81 17.80
N ALA A 465 -3.73 7.32 16.65
CA ALA A 465 -2.33 7.24 16.23
C ALA A 465 -1.39 7.94 17.24
N THR A 466 -0.35 7.22 17.65
CA THR A 466 0.73 7.75 18.51
C THR A 466 2.07 7.83 17.80
N GLY A 467 2.23 7.11 16.68
CA GLY A 467 3.46 7.07 15.90
C GLY A 467 3.24 6.58 14.46
N ASN A 468 4.04 7.11 13.53
CA ASN A 468 4.06 6.73 12.10
C ASN A 468 2.68 6.62 11.45
N GLY A 469 1.88 7.69 11.51
CA GLY A 469 0.61 7.82 10.79
C GLY A 469 0.77 7.88 9.26
N GLY A 470 -0.33 7.74 8.54
CA GLY A 470 -0.36 7.78 7.07
C GLY A 470 0.31 6.59 6.40
N ASP A 471 0.23 5.42 7.02
CA ASP A 471 0.86 4.20 6.50
C ASP A 471 -0.05 3.50 5.48
N ALA A 472 0.26 3.65 4.19
CA ALA A 472 -0.60 3.20 3.10
C ALA A 472 -0.59 1.68 2.91
N ALA A 473 0.58 1.02 3.02
CA ALA A 473 0.64 -0.44 2.97
C ALA A 473 -0.09 -1.07 4.16
N LEU A 474 0.05 -0.52 5.37
CA LEU A 474 -0.68 -0.98 6.55
C LEU A 474 -2.19 -0.72 6.45
N SER A 475 -2.60 0.38 5.81
CA SER A 475 -4.01 0.58 5.43
C SER A 475 -4.50 -0.53 4.50
N GLY A 476 -3.67 -1.03 3.59
CA GLY A 476 -3.98 -2.20 2.77
C GLY A 476 -4.21 -3.45 3.61
N LEU A 477 -3.30 -3.75 4.54
CA LEU A 477 -3.46 -4.86 5.49
C LEU A 477 -4.76 -4.72 6.30
N LEU A 478 -5.05 -3.53 6.83
CA LEU A 478 -6.25 -3.26 7.61
C LEU A 478 -7.53 -3.48 6.79
N ALA A 479 -7.58 -2.94 5.56
CA ALA A 479 -8.73 -3.07 4.69
C ALA A 479 -8.98 -4.54 4.33
N TRP A 480 -7.95 -5.24 3.86
CA TRP A 480 -8.06 -6.64 3.46
C TRP A 480 -8.41 -7.56 4.64
N SER A 481 -7.74 -7.39 5.79
CA SER A 481 -7.99 -8.24 6.96
C SER A 481 -9.38 -8.03 7.56
N ALA A 482 -9.88 -6.79 7.61
CA ALA A 482 -11.25 -6.50 8.06
C ALA A 482 -12.29 -7.05 7.09
N TRP A 483 -12.08 -6.89 5.78
CA TRP A 483 -12.94 -7.46 4.75
C TRP A 483 -12.96 -9.00 4.83
N TYR A 484 -11.79 -9.64 4.98
CA TYR A 484 -11.65 -11.09 5.08
C TYR A 484 -12.28 -11.64 6.36
N ALA A 485 -12.18 -10.93 7.48
CA ALA A 485 -12.84 -11.33 8.72
C ALA A 485 -14.37 -11.39 8.56
N VAL A 486 -14.96 -10.45 7.83
CA VAL A 486 -16.42 -10.42 7.61
C VAL A 486 -16.83 -11.48 6.57
N HIS A 487 -16.15 -11.54 5.42
CA HIS A 487 -16.57 -12.40 4.30
C HIS A 487 -15.98 -13.81 4.35
N GLY A 488 -14.68 -13.92 4.58
CA GLY A 488 -13.96 -15.20 4.61
C GLY A 488 -14.20 -15.99 5.90
N LEU A 489 -14.25 -15.30 7.05
CA LEU A 489 -14.48 -15.95 8.35
C LEU A 489 -15.93 -15.88 8.85
N GLY A 490 -16.81 -15.13 8.17
CA GLY A 490 -18.22 -14.97 8.56
C GLY A 490 -18.41 -14.23 9.88
N THR A 491 -17.44 -13.41 10.30
CA THR A 491 -17.50 -12.70 11.58
C THR A 491 -18.44 -11.50 11.47
N THR A 492 -19.41 -11.40 12.39
CA THR A 492 -20.33 -10.25 12.43
C THR A 492 -19.74 -9.09 13.25
N PRO A 493 -19.64 -7.87 12.69
CA PRO A 493 -18.99 -6.71 13.34
C PRO A 493 -19.76 -6.04 14.47
#